data_AF-A0A839N652-F1
#
_entry.id   AF-A0A839N652-F1
#
_cell.length_a   1.000
_cell.length_b   1.000
_cell.length_c   1.000
_cell.angle_alpha   90.00
_cell.angle_beta   90.00
_cell.angle_gamma   90.00
#
_symmetry.space_group_name_H-M   'P 1'
#
loop_
_entity.id
_entity.type
_entity.pdbx_description
1 polymer ?
#
loop_
_entity_poly.entity_id
_entity_poly.type
_entity_poly.pdbx_seq_one_letter_code
_entity_poly.pdbx_strand_id
1 'polypeptide(L)'
;MTTPVLTVPAPALQFAGQPVAGPVETTAVLEKPVTVTFPPVAGASGPVAPPALAGFGFAVVRRRTAGAAPEVWDDKAKQWLPDAPATVAAPIGLSYRDGDPAPWQGTLVAGGTTDAAGAPAFAKAVGGYPQYTVRGAFTPLGGQAVAGPSSAPFTMVGAADKNLMVIGAGEDESPTDATQTRLLLKNTALQEIGALVIDRDSPGAVVTIRNAAGASVVLRSDGGIEVHPAAGKELLVAGDLEAEHVVYRPAGGGPKRVLT
;
A
#
# COMPACT_ATOMS: atom_id res chain seq x y z
N MET A 1 29.92 26.19 -23.16
CA MET A 1 28.65 26.64 -22.53
C MET A 1 28.33 25.62 -21.44
N THR A 2 28.19 26.05 -20.19
CA THR A 2 27.81 25.17 -19.08
C THR A 2 26.32 24.88 -19.17
N THR A 3 25.94 23.60 -19.12
CA THR A 3 24.54 23.19 -19.10
C THR A 3 23.85 23.85 -17.90
N PRO A 4 22.71 24.54 -18.07
CA PRO A 4 21.99 25.11 -16.94
C PRO A 4 21.61 23.98 -15.97
N VAL A 5 22.14 24.05 -14.74
CA VAL A 5 21.87 23.06 -13.69
C VAL A 5 20.57 23.47 -13.01
N LEU A 6 19.55 22.62 -13.10
CA LEU A 6 18.34 22.74 -12.30
C LEU A 6 18.49 21.94 -11.01
N THR A 7 18.02 22.50 -9.90
CA THR A 7 17.78 21.79 -8.65
C THR A 7 16.29 21.53 -8.52
N VAL A 8 15.91 20.26 -8.66
CA VAL A 8 14.52 19.80 -8.56
C VAL A 8 14.32 19.15 -7.19
N PRO A 9 13.41 19.65 -6.33
CA PRO A 9 13.14 19.06 -5.02
C PRO A 9 12.31 17.77 -5.14
N ALA A 10 12.24 16.99 -4.04
CA ALA A 10 11.30 15.88 -3.94
C ALA A 10 9.85 16.41 -3.90
N PRO A 11 8.88 15.71 -4.49
CA PRO A 11 7.49 16.08 -4.35
C PRO A 11 6.94 15.71 -2.97
N ALA A 12 5.99 16.51 -2.49
CA ALA A 12 5.05 16.11 -1.46
C ALA A 12 3.79 15.50 -2.11
N LEU A 13 3.23 14.48 -1.46
CA LEU A 13 2.03 13.78 -1.90
C LEU A 13 0.91 14.03 -0.90
N GLN A 14 -0.29 14.31 -1.39
CA GLN A 14 -1.50 14.39 -0.58
C GLN A 14 -2.56 13.44 -1.16
N PHE A 15 -3.03 12.51 -0.33
CA PHE A 15 -4.04 11.53 -0.70
C PHE A 15 -5.44 12.04 -0.30
N ALA A 16 -6.42 11.89 -1.18
CA ALA A 16 -7.77 12.38 -0.91
C ALA A 16 -8.39 11.71 0.35
N GLY A 17 -9.01 12.52 1.20
CA GLY A 17 -9.63 12.08 2.45
C GLY A 17 -8.69 12.01 3.66
N GLN A 18 -7.43 12.44 3.50
CA GLN A 18 -6.46 12.48 4.59
C GLN A 18 -6.35 13.88 5.22
N PRO A 19 -6.37 13.98 6.56
CA PRO A 19 -6.05 15.23 7.24
C PRO A 19 -4.58 15.61 6.99
N VAL A 20 -4.30 16.91 6.83
CA VAL A 20 -2.97 17.46 6.57
C VAL A 20 -1.98 17.18 7.73
N ALA A 21 -2.49 16.83 8.91
CA ALA A 21 -1.73 16.44 10.09
C ALA A 21 -2.18 15.05 10.57
N GLY A 22 -1.54 14.01 10.06
CA GLY A 22 -1.75 12.62 10.44
C GLY A 22 -0.50 11.78 10.10
N PRO A 23 -0.38 10.53 10.58
CA PRO A 23 0.72 9.66 10.18
C PRO A 23 0.75 9.55 8.66
N VAL A 24 1.96 9.57 8.07
CA VAL A 24 2.16 9.50 6.62
C VAL A 24 1.62 8.17 6.11
N GLU A 25 0.38 8.16 5.60
CA GLU A 25 -0.16 6.98 4.96
C GLU A 25 0.62 6.69 3.69
N THR A 26 1.03 5.43 3.54
CA THR A 26 1.73 4.92 2.37
C THR A 26 0.76 4.30 1.37
N THR A 27 -0.54 4.63 1.43
CA THR A 27 -1.59 3.96 0.64
C THR A 27 -2.54 4.95 -0.02
N ALA A 28 -2.60 4.92 -1.35
CA ALA A 28 -3.54 5.68 -2.17
C ALA A 28 -4.74 4.81 -2.57
N VAL A 29 -5.95 5.38 -2.61
CA VAL A 29 -7.11 4.70 -3.22
C VAL A 29 -7.07 4.93 -4.73
N LEU A 30 -7.13 3.87 -5.54
CA LEU A 30 -7.03 3.93 -7.00
C LEU A 30 -7.99 4.97 -7.60
N GLU A 31 -9.24 4.95 -7.15
CA GLU A 31 -10.33 5.78 -7.68
C GLU A 31 -10.29 7.22 -7.18
N LYS A 32 -9.33 7.57 -6.32
CA LYS A 32 -9.20 8.91 -5.74
C LYS A 32 -7.94 9.62 -6.26
N PRO A 33 -7.99 10.95 -6.40
CA PRO A 33 -6.83 11.71 -6.83
C PRO A 33 -5.72 11.67 -5.78
N VAL A 34 -4.49 11.55 -6.26
CA VAL A 34 -3.27 11.87 -5.52
C VAL A 34 -2.78 13.21 -6.00
N THR A 35 -2.78 14.21 -5.12
CA THR A 35 -2.22 15.53 -5.42
C THR A 35 -0.71 15.46 -5.25
N VAL A 36 0.01 15.90 -6.29
CA VAL A 36 1.47 15.97 -6.31
C VAL A 36 1.86 17.44 -6.30
N THR A 37 2.65 17.87 -5.33
CA THR A 37 3.12 19.25 -5.24
C THR A 37 4.63 19.30 -5.09
N PHE A 38 5.29 20.23 -5.79
CA PHE A 38 6.72 20.49 -5.61
C PHE A 38 6.95 21.88 -5.03
N PRO A 39 7.91 22.03 -4.11
CA PRO A 39 8.54 23.31 -3.84
C PRO A 39 9.13 23.94 -5.12
N PRO A 40 9.55 25.22 -5.08
CA PRO A 40 10.13 25.88 -6.25
C PRO A 40 11.34 25.10 -6.79
N VAL A 41 11.33 24.82 -8.10
CA VAL A 41 12.51 24.36 -8.83
C VAL A 41 13.46 25.54 -8.97
N ALA A 42 14.72 25.36 -8.64
CA ALA A 42 15.72 26.42 -8.69
C ALA A 42 16.69 26.22 -9.85
N GLY A 43 17.08 27.32 -10.49
CA GLY A 43 18.22 27.43 -11.39
C GLY A 43 19.31 28.30 -10.75
N ALA A 44 20.33 28.64 -11.53
CA ALA A 44 21.47 29.42 -11.03
C ALA A 44 21.08 30.82 -10.49
N SER A 45 20.01 31.43 -11.00
CA SER A 45 19.55 32.77 -10.64
C SER A 45 18.34 32.79 -9.69
N GLY A 46 17.95 31.64 -9.14
CA GLY A 46 16.78 31.51 -8.26
C GLY A 46 15.66 30.63 -8.83
N PRO A 47 14.42 30.77 -8.33
CA PRO A 47 13.28 29.99 -8.79
C PRO A 47 13.06 30.08 -10.30
N VAL A 48 12.72 28.95 -10.91
CA VAL A 48 12.48 28.82 -12.35
C VAL A 48 10.97 28.76 -12.60
N ALA A 49 10.50 29.57 -13.54
CA ALA A 49 9.11 29.62 -14.00
C ALA A 49 8.96 28.91 -15.37
N PRO A 50 7.74 28.57 -15.81
CA PRO A 50 7.49 27.83 -17.05
C PRO A 50 8.19 28.38 -18.31
N PRO A 51 8.27 29.70 -18.58
CA PRO A 51 8.92 30.21 -19.79
C PRO A 51 10.41 29.87 -19.94
N ALA A 52 11.09 29.50 -18.85
CA ALA A 52 12.48 29.09 -18.86
C ALA A 52 12.68 27.58 -19.08
N LEU A 53 11.60 26.83 -19.31
CA LEU A 53 11.60 25.38 -19.45
C LEU A 53 11.10 24.97 -20.84
N ALA A 54 11.76 23.97 -21.44
CA ALA A 54 11.29 23.28 -22.64
C ALA A 54 10.24 22.19 -22.32
N GLY A 55 10.17 21.75 -21.06
CA GLY A 55 9.17 20.78 -20.59
C GLY A 55 9.19 20.62 -19.08
N PHE A 56 8.04 20.28 -18.50
CA PHE A 56 7.89 20.04 -17.07
C PHE A 56 6.74 19.06 -16.80
N GLY A 57 6.95 18.20 -15.81
CA GLY A 57 5.98 17.21 -15.39
C GLY A 57 6.48 16.41 -14.20
N PHE A 58 5.73 15.37 -13.85
CA PHE A 58 6.17 14.37 -12.89
C PHE A 58 6.17 12.98 -13.51
N ALA A 59 7.20 12.20 -13.20
CA ALA A 59 7.31 10.81 -13.60
C ALA A 59 6.81 9.92 -12.46
N VAL A 60 5.98 8.94 -12.79
CA VAL A 60 5.59 7.88 -11.85
C VAL A 60 6.49 6.68 -12.08
N VAL A 61 7.12 6.21 -11.02
CA VAL A 61 7.99 5.03 -11.04
C VAL A 61 7.30 3.93 -10.24
N ARG A 62 7.37 2.68 -10.71
CA ARG A 62 6.86 1.52 -9.99
C ARG A 62 7.92 0.45 -9.82
N ARG A 63 7.76 -0.36 -8.77
CA ARG A 63 8.38 -1.68 -8.62
C ARG A 63 7.26 -2.71 -8.48
N ARG A 64 7.21 -3.68 -9.39
CA ARG A 64 6.10 -4.65 -9.46
C ARG A 64 6.12 -5.68 -8.32
N THR A 65 7.31 -6.06 -7.86
CA THR A 65 7.54 -7.04 -6.80
C THR A 65 8.82 -6.67 -6.03
N ALA A 66 9.05 -7.32 -4.89
CA ALA A 66 10.30 -7.18 -4.16
C ALA A 66 11.50 -7.58 -5.05
N GLY A 67 12.52 -6.72 -5.11
CA GLY A 67 13.73 -6.94 -5.92
C GLY A 67 13.56 -6.69 -7.43
N ALA A 68 12.35 -6.41 -7.92
CA ALA A 68 12.17 -6.03 -9.32
C ALA A 68 12.85 -4.70 -9.65
N ALA A 69 13.41 -4.61 -10.86
CA ALA A 69 13.92 -3.35 -11.38
C ALA A 69 12.78 -2.30 -11.47
N PRO A 70 13.08 -1.02 -11.20
CA PRO A 70 12.10 0.04 -11.33
C PRO A 70 11.70 0.25 -12.80
N GLU A 71 10.43 0.60 -13.00
CA GLU A 71 9.88 1.00 -14.29
C GLU A 71 9.27 2.39 -14.17
N VAL A 72 9.41 3.22 -15.20
CA VAL A 72 8.83 4.55 -15.29
C VAL A 72 7.65 4.55 -16.27
N TRP A 73 6.56 5.21 -15.90
CA TRP A 73 5.40 5.39 -16.77
C TRP A 73 5.68 6.43 -17.85
N ASP A 74 5.47 6.06 -19.10
CA ASP A 74 5.39 6.98 -20.23
C ASP A 74 3.92 7.33 -20.48
N ASP A 75 3.53 8.56 -20.15
CA ASP A 75 2.14 8.99 -20.23
C ASP A 75 1.64 9.20 -21.66
N LYS A 76 2.56 9.44 -22.61
CA LYS A 76 2.21 9.62 -24.02
C LYS A 76 2.03 8.29 -24.72
N ALA A 77 2.98 7.37 -24.54
CA ALA A 77 2.94 6.04 -25.12
C ALA A 77 2.06 5.07 -24.33
N LYS A 78 1.58 5.47 -23.14
CA LYS A 78 0.74 4.67 -22.23
C LYS A 78 1.36 3.30 -21.94
N GLN A 79 2.63 3.29 -21.56
CA GLN A 79 3.37 2.06 -21.26
C GLN A 79 4.39 2.26 -20.14
N TRP A 80 4.80 1.16 -19.51
CA TRP A 80 5.88 1.14 -18.54
C TRP A 80 7.20 0.83 -19.23
N LEU A 81 8.20 1.68 -19.01
CA LEU A 81 9.54 1.55 -19.56
C LEU A 81 10.53 1.24 -18.42
N PRO A 82 11.67 0.57 -18.69
CA PRO A 82 12.73 0.42 -17.69
C PRO A 82 13.20 1.79 -17.20
N ASP A 83 13.32 1.99 -15.88
CA ASP A 83 13.86 3.23 -15.33
C ASP A 83 15.40 3.23 -15.40
N ALA A 84 15.93 3.66 -16.54
CA ALA A 84 17.36 3.69 -16.85
C ALA A 84 17.77 5.06 -17.42
N PRO A 85 19.05 5.47 -17.32
CA PRO A 85 19.49 6.82 -17.75
C PRO A 85 19.22 7.16 -19.22
N ALA A 86 19.17 6.16 -20.11
CA ALA A 86 18.88 6.36 -21.54
C ALA A 86 17.37 6.35 -21.85
N THR A 87 16.52 5.98 -20.89
CA THR A 87 15.08 5.92 -21.08
C THR A 87 14.49 7.32 -21.00
N VAL A 88 13.82 7.73 -22.07
CA VAL A 88 13.03 8.97 -22.11
C VAL A 88 11.56 8.59 -22.04
N ALA A 89 10.95 8.77 -20.88
CA ALA A 89 9.51 8.60 -20.69
C ALA A 89 8.82 9.96 -20.65
N ALA A 90 7.70 10.11 -21.37
CA ALA A 90 6.89 11.32 -21.28
C ALA A 90 6.25 11.44 -19.87
N PRO A 91 6.51 12.52 -19.12
CA PRO A 91 5.95 12.68 -17.77
C PRO A 91 4.47 13.07 -17.83
N ILE A 92 3.79 12.94 -16.69
CA ILE A 92 2.44 13.49 -16.48
C ILE A 92 2.57 15.01 -16.25
N GLY A 93 1.70 15.79 -16.88
CA GLY A 93 1.76 17.25 -16.83
C GLY A 93 1.60 17.83 -15.42
N LEU A 94 2.33 18.93 -15.17
CA LEU A 94 2.14 19.79 -13.99
C LEU A 94 1.48 21.10 -14.43
N SER A 95 0.85 21.79 -13.48
CA SER A 95 0.42 23.18 -13.56
C SER A 95 1.34 24.05 -12.69
N TYR A 96 1.47 25.32 -13.05
CA TYR A 96 2.26 26.30 -12.30
C TYR A 96 1.36 27.37 -11.70
N ARG A 97 1.57 27.71 -10.43
CA ARG A 97 0.89 28.78 -9.70
C ARG A 97 1.91 29.76 -9.15
N ASP A 98 1.95 30.95 -9.74
CA ASP A 98 2.87 32.00 -9.30
C ASP A 98 2.53 32.47 -7.86
N GLY A 99 3.56 32.74 -7.07
CA GLY A 99 3.43 33.16 -5.67
C GLY A 99 3.04 32.06 -4.65
N ASP A 100 2.74 30.83 -5.08
CA ASP A 100 2.45 29.70 -4.19
C ASP A 100 3.76 29.08 -3.64
N PRO A 101 3.86 28.72 -2.34
CA PRO A 101 5.06 28.06 -1.78
C PRO A 101 5.33 26.67 -2.39
N ALA A 102 4.33 26.02 -2.98
CA ALA A 102 4.47 24.81 -3.78
C ALA A 102 3.89 25.06 -5.19
N PRO A 103 4.62 25.82 -6.03
CA PRO A 103 4.06 26.40 -7.24
C PRO A 103 3.77 25.36 -8.33
N TRP A 104 4.42 24.20 -8.28
CA TRP A 104 4.20 23.13 -9.26
C TRP A 104 3.25 22.09 -8.71
N GLN A 105 2.10 21.91 -9.36
CA GLN A 105 1.03 21.05 -8.86
C GLN A 105 0.50 20.12 -9.96
N GLY A 106 0.26 18.87 -9.63
CA GLY A 106 -0.28 17.87 -10.53
C GLY A 106 -1.25 16.95 -9.81
N THR A 107 -1.94 16.13 -10.60
CA THR A 107 -2.86 15.14 -10.06
C THR A 107 -2.63 13.82 -10.78
N LEU A 108 -2.48 12.76 -10.00
CA LEU A 108 -2.50 11.39 -10.49
C LEU A 108 -3.86 10.78 -10.13
N VAL A 109 -4.60 10.34 -11.15
CA VAL A 109 -5.80 9.50 -10.98
C VAL A 109 -5.49 8.14 -11.59
N ALA A 110 -5.19 7.17 -10.73
CA ALA A 110 -4.73 5.85 -11.16
C ALA A 110 -5.88 5.00 -11.72
N GLY A 111 -7.04 5.06 -11.06
CA GLY A 111 -8.26 4.36 -11.47
C GLY A 111 -8.74 4.82 -12.84
N GLY A 112 -9.04 3.87 -13.72
CA GLY A 112 -9.51 4.13 -15.08
C GLY A 112 -8.41 4.47 -16.09
N THR A 113 -7.15 4.66 -15.66
CA THR A 113 -6.04 4.82 -16.61
C THR A 113 -5.67 3.45 -17.19
N THR A 114 -5.71 3.33 -18.52
CA THR A 114 -5.30 2.12 -19.23
C THR A 114 -3.96 2.31 -19.93
N ASP A 115 -3.23 1.21 -20.10
CA ASP A 115 -2.09 1.13 -21.00
C ASP A 115 -2.51 1.06 -22.47
N ALA A 116 -1.53 1.05 -23.37
CA ALA A 116 -1.75 0.96 -24.81
C ALA A 116 -2.47 -0.33 -25.24
N ALA A 117 -2.45 -1.38 -24.42
CA ALA A 117 -3.16 -2.63 -24.66
C ALA A 117 -4.59 -2.63 -24.06
N GLY A 118 -5.01 -1.54 -23.41
CA GLY A 118 -6.31 -1.42 -22.76
C GLY A 118 -6.39 -2.07 -21.38
N ALA A 119 -5.27 -2.56 -20.82
CA ALA A 119 -5.21 -3.09 -19.47
C ALA A 119 -5.00 -1.95 -18.45
N PRO A 120 -5.35 -2.12 -17.17
CA PRO A 120 -5.08 -1.10 -16.15
C PRO A 120 -3.59 -0.74 -16.08
N ALA A 121 -3.26 0.54 -16.26
CA ALA A 121 -1.88 1.03 -16.19
C ALA A 121 -1.31 0.92 -14.77
N PHE A 122 -2.14 1.23 -13.78
CA PHE A 122 -1.82 1.16 -12.37
C PHE A 122 -2.57 -0.02 -11.74
N ALA A 123 -1.85 -0.82 -10.97
CA ALA A 123 -2.40 -2.01 -10.35
C ALA A 123 -2.58 -1.78 -8.85
N LYS A 124 -3.67 -2.33 -8.34
CA LYS A 124 -3.87 -2.51 -6.91
C LYS A 124 -2.74 -3.37 -6.35
N ALA A 125 -2.22 -2.96 -5.21
CA ALA A 125 -1.23 -3.72 -4.48
C ALA A 125 -1.85 -4.94 -3.76
N VAL A 126 -1.13 -6.05 -3.83
CA VAL A 126 -1.38 -7.29 -3.07
C VAL A 126 -0.08 -7.61 -2.34
N GLY A 127 -0.10 -7.67 -1.00
CA GLY A 127 1.12 -7.91 -0.21
C GLY A 127 2.15 -6.77 -0.28
N GLY A 128 1.69 -5.52 -0.46
CA GLY A 128 2.55 -4.34 -0.47
C GLY A 128 3.18 -3.99 -1.83
N TYR A 129 2.85 -4.72 -2.89
CA TYR A 129 3.31 -4.44 -4.26
C TYR A 129 2.18 -4.49 -5.28
N PRO A 130 2.19 -3.63 -6.32
CA PRO A 130 3.28 -2.73 -6.70
C PRO A 130 3.47 -1.55 -5.75
N GLN A 131 4.72 -1.13 -5.61
CA GLN A 131 5.11 0.09 -4.89
C GLN A 131 5.42 1.19 -5.90
N TYR A 132 4.92 2.40 -5.64
CA TYR A 132 5.03 3.56 -6.50
C TYR A 132 5.83 4.67 -5.81
N THR A 133 6.55 5.45 -6.60
CA THR A 133 7.12 6.74 -6.22
C THR A 133 6.86 7.76 -7.32
N VAL A 134 6.97 9.05 -6.98
CA VAL A 134 6.87 10.15 -7.95
C VAL A 134 8.13 11.00 -7.86
N ARG A 135 8.64 11.45 -9.01
CA ARG A 135 9.75 12.43 -9.07
C ARG A 135 9.48 13.50 -10.10
N GLY A 136 10.06 14.68 -9.92
CA GLY A 136 9.97 15.76 -10.89
C GLY A 136 10.78 15.45 -12.14
N ALA A 137 10.28 15.85 -13.31
CA ALA A 137 10.95 15.77 -14.60
C ALA A 137 10.87 17.14 -15.29
N PHE A 138 11.99 17.87 -15.29
CA PHE A 138 12.07 19.24 -15.78
C PHE A 138 13.18 19.37 -16.82
N THR A 139 12.89 20.02 -17.94
CA THR A 139 13.86 20.25 -19.01
C THR A 139 14.07 21.75 -19.15
N PRO A 140 15.23 22.31 -18.81
CA PRO A 140 15.53 23.72 -19.04
C PRO A 140 15.59 24.01 -20.54
N LEU A 141 15.29 25.25 -20.93
CA LEU A 141 15.41 25.68 -22.31
C LEU A 141 16.87 25.49 -22.80
N GLY A 142 17.05 24.73 -23.87
CA GLY A 142 18.37 24.43 -24.44
C GLY A 142 19.23 23.44 -23.64
N GLY A 143 18.68 22.77 -22.62
CA GLY A 143 19.37 21.74 -21.85
C GLY A 143 18.72 20.37 -21.93
N GLN A 144 19.23 19.45 -21.11
CA GLN A 144 18.74 18.06 -21.01
C GLN A 144 17.73 17.92 -19.87
N ALA A 145 16.88 16.89 -19.94
CA ALA A 145 15.94 16.59 -18.88
C ALA A 145 16.67 16.31 -17.55
N VAL A 146 16.18 16.91 -16.47
CA VAL A 146 16.68 16.76 -15.10
C VAL A 146 15.58 16.12 -14.26
N ALA A 147 15.92 15.01 -13.63
CA ALA A 147 15.05 14.33 -12.68
C ALA A 147 15.44 14.72 -11.24
N GLY A 148 14.45 15.03 -10.42
CA GLY A 148 14.63 15.22 -8.99
C GLY A 148 14.66 13.89 -8.21
N PRO A 149 14.89 13.95 -6.88
CA PRO A 149 14.68 12.80 -6.00
C PRO A 149 13.21 12.38 -6.00
N SER A 150 12.98 11.11 -5.67
CA SER A 150 11.63 10.55 -5.55
C SER A 150 10.97 10.92 -4.22
N SER A 151 9.63 10.93 -4.22
CA SER A 151 8.82 10.94 -3.01
C SER A 151 9.11 9.72 -2.12
N ALA A 152 8.58 9.75 -0.90
CA ALA A 152 8.37 8.52 -0.15
C ALA A 152 7.51 7.53 -0.98
N PRO A 153 7.76 6.21 -0.84
CA PRO A 153 7.00 5.22 -1.56
C PRO A 153 5.57 5.07 -1.03
N PHE A 154 4.66 4.73 -1.94
CA PHE A 154 3.27 4.42 -1.61
C PHE A 154 2.77 3.24 -2.44
N THR A 155 1.68 2.62 -2.01
CA THR A 155 0.97 1.56 -2.72
C THR A 155 -0.42 2.05 -3.10
N MET A 156 -1.07 1.38 -4.04
CA MET A 156 -2.45 1.68 -4.42
C MET A 156 -3.37 0.55 -3.96
N VAL A 157 -4.55 0.87 -3.45
CA VAL A 157 -5.60 -0.10 -3.09
C VAL A 157 -6.90 0.29 -3.79
N GLY A 158 -7.72 -0.67 -4.18
CA GLY A 158 -9.08 -0.36 -4.63
C GLY A 158 -9.91 0.13 -3.45
N ALA A 159 -10.93 0.94 -3.72
CA ALA A 159 -11.84 1.42 -2.68
C ALA A 159 -12.50 0.27 -1.88
N ALA A 160 -12.80 -0.86 -2.53
CA ALA A 160 -13.35 -2.05 -1.88
C ALA A 160 -12.30 -2.79 -1.02
N ASP A 161 -11.02 -2.59 -1.29
CA ASP A 161 -9.93 -3.39 -0.73
C ASP A 161 -9.43 -2.91 0.63
N LYS A 162 -9.73 -1.65 0.97
CA LYS A 162 -9.59 -1.14 2.34
C LYS A 162 -10.38 -1.98 3.36
N ASN A 163 -11.30 -2.83 2.90
CA ASN A 163 -12.10 -3.73 3.73
C ASN A 163 -11.64 -5.20 3.66
N LEU A 164 -10.61 -5.54 2.87
CA LEU A 164 -10.11 -6.93 2.78
C LEU A 164 -9.23 -7.32 3.96
N MET A 165 -8.58 -6.34 4.59
CA MET A 165 -7.87 -6.53 5.84
C MET A 165 -8.36 -5.49 6.84
N VAL A 166 -8.86 -5.94 7.99
CA VAL A 166 -9.32 -5.05 9.07
C VAL A 166 -8.37 -5.21 10.23
N ILE A 167 -7.78 -4.11 10.72
CA ILE A 167 -7.07 -4.05 12.00
C ILE A 167 -7.78 -3.02 12.86
N GLY A 168 -8.28 -3.39 14.03
CA GLY A 168 -8.96 -2.44 14.91
C GLY A 168 -9.69 -3.08 16.08
N ALA A 169 -10.45 -2.24 16.79
CA ALA A 169 -11.30 -2.66 17.91
C ALA A 169 -12.43 -3.62 17.48
N GLY A 170 -13.16 -4.18 18.44
CA GLY A 170 -14.35 -5.01 18.19
C GLY A 170 -15.43 -4.32 17.35
N GLU A 171 -16.46 -5.06 16.98
CA GLU A 171 -17.65 -4.43 16.36
C GLU A 171 -18.25 -3.41 17.32
N ASP A 172 -18.52 -2.22 16.80
CA ASP A 172 -19.10 -1.09 17.53
C ASP A 172 -18.26 -0.56 18.71
N GLU A 173 -16.98 -0.93 18.80
CA GLU A 173 -16.06 -0.42 19.81
C GLU A 173 -15.20 0.74 19.30
N SER A 174 -14.93 1.70 20.19
CA SER A 174 -13.90 2.72 19.98
C SER A 174 -12.52 2.14 20.31
N PRO A 175 -11.42 2.60 19.67
CA PRO A 175 -10.08 2.18 20.06
C PRO A 175 -9.71 2.51 21.52
N THR A 176 -10.29 3.56 22.10
CA THR A 176 -9.99 4.02 23.46
C THR A 176 -10.63 3.14 24.53
N ASP A 177 -11.74 2.47 24.21
CA ASP A 177 -12.51 1.65 25.14
C ASP A 177 -12.54 0.17 24.72
N ALA A 178 -11.74 -0.20 23.72
CA ALA A 178 -11.75 -1.52 23.10
C ALA A 178 -11.57 -2.63 24.13
N THR A 179 -12.49 -3.59 24.15
CA THR A 179 -12.35 -4.85 24.88
C THR A 179 -11.85 -5.97 23.96
N GLN A 180 -11.90 -5.75 22.64
CA GLN A 180 -11.42 -6.67 21.62
C GLN A 180 -10.50 -5.96 20.63
N THR A 181 -9.49 -6.67 20.11
CA THR A 181 -8.79 -6.28 18.88
C THR A 181 -8.85 -7.40 17.86
N ARG A 182 -8.94 -7.06 16.58
CA ARG A 182 -9.10 -8.02 15.48
C ARG A 182 -8.20 -7.71 14.31
N LEU A 183 -7.70 -8.76 13.69
CA LEU A 183 -7.11 -8.81 12.36
C LEU A 183 -7.98 -9.74 11.50
N LEU A 184 -8.77 -9.18 10.59
CA LEU A 184 -9.63 -9.96 9.69
C LEU A 184 -9.03 -10.00 8.29
N LEU A 185 -9.14 -11.15 7.62
CA LEU A 185 -8.89 -11.32 6.19
C LEU A 185 -10.20 -11.67 5.50
N LYS A 186 -10.55 -10.95 4.43
CA LYS A 186 -11.75 -11.20 3.62
C LYS A 186 -11.40 -11.65 2.20
N ASN A 187 -12.30 -12.40 1.57
CA ASN A 187 -12.21 -12.72 0.14
C ASN A 187 -12.63 -11.52 -0.73
N THR A 188 -12.51 -11.65 -2.04
CA THR A 188 -12.90 -10.61 -3.02
C THR A 188 -14.40 -10.26 -2.99
N ALA A 189 -15.24 -11.12 -2.42
CA ALA A 189 -16.66 -10.86 -2.16
C ALA A 189 -16.91 -10.22 -0.77
N LEU A 190 -15.86 -9.78 -0.07
CA LEU A 190 -15.88 -9.17 1.26
C LEU A 190 -16.44 -10.06 2.38
N GLN A 191 -16.38 -11.38 2.22
CA GLN A 191 -16.68 -12.34 3.29
C GLN A 191 -15.40 -12.65 4.08
N GLU A 192 -15.47 -12.69 5.42
CA GLU A 192 -14.35 -13.15 6.25
C GLU A 192 -13.93 -14.56 5.84
N ILE A 193 -12.64 -14.75 5.56
CA ILE A 193 -12.04 -16.05 5.28
C ILE A 193 -11.04 -16.49 6.36
N GLY A 194 -10.58 -15.54 7.17
CA GLY A 194 -9.72 -15.79 8.32
C GLY A 194 -9.76 -14.63 9.30
N ALA A 195 -9.53 -14.93 10.57
CA ALA A 195 -9.45 -13.92 11.61
C ALA A 195 -8.46 -14.32 12.71
N LEU A 196 -7.80 -13.31 13.25
CA LEU A 196 -7.16 -13.31 14.56
C LEU A 196 -7.94 -12.32 15.43
N VAL A 197 -8.45 -12.78 16.56
CA VAL A 197 -9.22 -11.98 17.52
C VAL A 197 -8.58 -12.11 18.88
N ILE A 198 -8.42 -11.01 19.59
CA ILE A 198 -7.89 -10.98 20.95
C ILE A 198 -8.93 -10.27 21.83
N ASP A 199 -9.53 -11.03 22.73
CA ASP A 199 -10.49 -10.54 23.71
C ASP A 199 -9.78 -10.29 25.04
N ARG A 200 -10.07 -9.15 25.67
CA ARG A 200 -9.57 -8.84 27.01
C ARG A 200 -10.27 -9.72 28.04
N ASP A 201 -9.48 -10.46 28.81
CA ASP A 201 -9.97 -11.35 29.87
C ASP A 201 -9.09 -11.15 31.11
N SER A 202 -9.28 -10.02 31.79
CA SER A 202 -8.38 -9.51 32.82
C SER A 202 -8.14 -10.55 33.94
N PRO A 203 -6.88 -10.83 34.32
CA PRO A 203 -5.64 -10.13 33.97
C PRO A 203 -4.98 -10.52 32.63
N GLY A 204 -5.53 -11.49 31.90
CA GLY A 204 -5.00 -11.99 30.63
C GLY A 204 -5.81 -11.57 29.39
N ALA A 205 -5.73 -12.41 28.38
CA ALA A 205 -6.47 -12.28 27.13
C ALA A 205 -6.77 -13.67 26.55
N VAL A 206 -7.83 -13.75 25.75
CA VAL A 206 -8.14 -14.93 24.93
C VAL A 206 -7.77 -14.61 23.49
N VAL A 207 -6.91 -15.43 22.88
CA VAL A 207 -6.47 -15.26 21.49
C VAL A 207 -7.10 -16.34 20.64
N THR A 208 -7.90 -15.95 19.66
CA THR A 208 -8.58 -16.85 18.73
C THR A 208 -8.05 -16.65 17.32
N ILE A 209 -7.56 -17.72 16.70
CA ILE A 209 -7.25 -17.79 15.26
C ILE A 209 -8.31 -18.68 14.62
N ARG A 210 -9.02 -18.20 13.60
CA ARG A 210 -10.08 -18.97 12.93
C ARG A 210 -10.07 -18.78 11.41
N ASN A 211 -10.71 -19.69 10.69
CA ASN A 211 -10.94 -19.59 9.25
C ASN A 211 -12.40 -19.85 8.86
N ALA A 212 -12.78 -19.48 7.64
CA ALA A 212 -14.16 -19.68 7.14
C ALA A 212 -14.57 -21.15 6.96
N ALA A 213 -13.63 -22.09 6.98
CA ALA A 213 -13.96 -23.51 6.99
C ALA A 213 -14.45 -24.00 8.38
N GLY A 214 -14.42 -23.13 9.39
CA GLY A 214 -14.86 -23.46 10.75
C GLY A 214 -13.76 -24.07 11.62
N ALA A 215 -12.50 -24.07 11.17
CA ALA A 215 -11.39 -24.45 12.04
C ALA A 215 -10.95 -23.27 12.91
N SER A 216 -10.55 -23.54 14.15
CA SER A 216 -9.99 -22.51 15.04
C SER A 216 -8.99 -23.05 16.06
N VAL A 217 -8.09 -22.19 16.51
CA VAL A 217 -7.22 -22.39 17.67
C VAL A 217 -7.50 -21.26 18.66
N VAL A 218 -7.69 -21.60 19.93
CA VAL A 218 -7.95 -20.64 21.02
C VAL A 218 -6.89 -20.82 22.09
N LEU A 219 -6.16 -19.74 22.40
CA LEU A 219 -5.29 -19.64 23.57
C LEU A 219 -6.07 -18.94 24.68
N ARG A 220 -6.25 -19.62 25.81
CA ARG A 220 -6.97 -19.13 26.98
C ARG A 220 -6.04 -18.37 27.92
N SER A 221 -6.62 -17.51 28.75
CA SER A 221 -5.91 -16.71 29.75
C SER A 221 -5.23 -17.55 30.84
N ASP A 222 -5.71 -18.77 31.09
CA ASP A 222 -5.12 -19.75 32.00
C ASP A 222 -3.98 -20.57 31.38
N GLY A 223 -3.59 -20.28 30.13
CA GLY A 223 -2.56 -21.01 29.37
C GLY A 223 -3.09 -22.22 28.61
N GLY A 224 -4.38 -22.54 28.72
CA GLY A 224 -5.02 -23.62 27.95
C GLY A 224 -5.01 -23.36 26.44
N ILE A 225 -4.86 -24.43 25.65
CA ILE A 225 -4.96 -24.40 24.19
C ILE A 225 -6.12 -25.29 23.75
N GLU A 226 -7.09 -24.70 23.05
CA GLU A 226 -8.16 -25.44 22.41
C GLU A 226 -7.95 -25.45 20.89
N VAL A 227 -8.03 -26.63 20.28
CA VAL A 227 -7.96 -26.78 18.83
C VAL A 227 -9.24 -27.42 18.33
N HIS A 228 -9.92 -26.69 17.46
CA HIS A 228 -11.18 -27.09 16.85
C HIS A 228 -10.93 -27.30 15.35
N PRO A 229 -10.77 -28.54 14.87
CA PRO A 229 -10.68 -28.79 13.44
C PRO A 229 -12.02 -28.48 12.76
N ALA A 230 -11.96 -28.10 11.47
CA ALA A 230 -13.16 -27.97 10.65
C ALA A 230 -13.91 -29.31 10.56
N ALA A 231 -15.21 -29.24 10.28
CA ALA A 231 -16.05 -30.44 10.15
C ALA A 231 -15.45 -31.45 9.15
N GLY A 232 -15.33 -32.71 9.57
CA GLY A 232 -14.76 -33.79 8.76
C GLY A 232 -13.23 -33.71 8.56
N LYS A 233 -12.53 -32.86 9.32
CA LYS A 233 -11.05 -32.79 9.34
C LYS A 233 -10.50 -33.36 10.63
N GLU A 234 -9.29 -33.91 10.55
CA GLU A 234 -8.55 -34.42 11.69
C GLU A 234 -7.57 -33.36 12.20
N LEU A 235 -7.26 -33.40 13.50
CA LEU A 235 -6.16 -32.65 14.08
C LEU A 235 -4.85 -33.41 13.86
N LEU A 236 -3.95 -32.85 13.06
CA LEU A 236 -2.59 -33.34 12.91
C LEU A 236 -1.65 -32.50 13.78
N VAL A 237 -0.99 -33.14 14.74
CA VAL A 237 0.09 -32.53 15.53
C VAL A 237 1.39 -33.08 14.99
N ALA A 238 2.20 -32.22 14.37
CA ALA A 238 3.52 -32.58 13.86
C ALA A 238 4.58 -32.12 14.87
N GLY A 239 5.24 -33.06 15.55
CA GLY A 239 6.20 -32.80 16.64
C GLY A 239 5.61 -33.00 18.03
N ASP A 240 6.38 -32.64 19.05
CA ASP A 240 5.99 -32.81 20.45
C ASP A 240 4.98 -31.74 20.86
N LEU A 241 3.88 -32.18 21.49
CA LEU A 241 2.94 -31.33 22.20
C LEU A 241 3.05 -31.64 23.70
N GLU A 242 3.85 -30.85 24.40
CA GLU A 242 3.97 -30.92 25.85
C GLU A 242 2.91 -30.01 26.48
N ALA A 243 1.94 -30.61 27.18
CA ALA A 243 0.96 -29.90 27.98
C ALA A 243 0.59 -30.77 29.19
N GLU A 244 0.33 -30.14 30.34
CA GLU A 244 -0.10 -30.88 31.54
C GLU A 244 -1.44 -31.60 31.29
N HIS A 245 -2.33 -31.02 30.47
CA HIS A 245 -3.62 -31.59 30.10
C HIS A 245 -3.97 -31.28 28.64
N VAL A 246 -4.32 -32.31 27.85
CA VAL A 246 -4.80 -32.15 26.47
C VAL A 246 -6.24 -32.67 26.36
N VAL A 247 -7.21 -31.79 26.11
CA VAL A 247 -8.63 -32.14 25.95
C VAL A 247 -9.04 -31.93 24.49
N TYR A 248 -9.45 -33.00 23.80
CA TYR A 248 -9.97 -32.95 22.44
C TYR A 248 -11.50 -32.96 22.45
N ARG A 249 -12.13 -31.96 21.83
CA ARG A 249 -13.60 -31.91 21.65
C ARG A 249 -13.93 -31.89 20.15
N PRO A 250 -14.26 -33.03 19.53
CA PRO A 250 -14.58 -33.06 18.11
C PRO A 250 -15.90 -32.34 17.84
N ALA A 251 -15.90 -31.41 16.88
CA ALA A 251 -17.13 -30.95 16.24
C ALA A 251 -17.63 -32.06 15.30
N GLY A 252 -18.41 -33.01 15.83
CA GLY A 252 -19.10 -34.01 15.01
C GLY A 252 -18.26 -35.20 14.53
N GLY A 253 -17.69 -35.98 15.46
CA GLY A 253 -17.42 -37.41 15.22
C GLY A 253 -16.09 -37.82 14.55
N GLY A 254 -15.12 -36.92 14.39
CA GLY A 254 -13.79 -37.29 13.87
C GLY A 254 -12.88 -37.93 14.94
N PRO A 255 -12.25 -39.11 14.69
CA PRO A 255 -11.32 -39.75 15.62
C PRO A 255 -9.98 -39.01 15.71
N LYS A 256 -9.30 -39.11 16.87
CA LYS A 256 -7.91 -38.63 17.06
C LYS A 256 -6.93 -39.67 16.52
N ARG A 257 -5.97 -39.25 15.70
CA ARG A 257 -4.83 -40.08 15.26
C ARG A 257 -3.52 -39.44 15.70
N VAL A 258 -2.75 -40.14 16.53
CA VAL A 258 -1.37 -39.76 16.86
C VAL A 258 -0.45 -40.52 15.92
N LEU A 259 0.42 -39.82 15.20
CA LEU A 259 1.48 -40.46 14.43
C LEU A 259 2.66 -40.69 15.36
N THR A 260 3.00 -41.96 15.59
CA THR A 260 4.24 -42.40 16.22
C THR A 260 5.37 -42.43 15.23
#